data_AF-A0A3Q9QV11-F1
#
_entry.id   AF-A0A3Q9QV11-F1
#
_cell.length_a   1.000
_cell.length_b   1.000
_cell.length_c   1.000
_cell.angle_alpha   90.00
_cell.angle_beta   90.00
_cell.angle_gamma   90.00
#
_symmetry.space_group_name_H-M   'P 1'
#
loop_
_entity.id
_entity.type
_entity.pdbx_description
1 polymer ?
#
loop_
_entity_poly.entity_id
_entity_poly.type
_entity_poly.pdbx_seq_one_letter_code
_entity_poly.pdbx_strand_id
1 'polypeptide(L)'
;MTRNNVLMKSLRLSIVLVMAMVFGILMAVFKGDGSGIRMAIGNSSAPWMILPFVAAAISTRHRVIQSALVGLGASLIGLFGFYFANIFVLDIGPHPELSPYPWVADFLATLRSGKIYFILACLSGPIFGILGGFLHQKRSNMILVFTATLFVLEPCFGLIYVRFFSGFTYSFTYYVDYPMVWLVEAVFGVILFILIIVRFQPTKRS
;
A
#
# COMPACT_ATOMS: atom_id res chain seq x y z
N MET A 1 31.16 11.25 -9.59
CA MET A 1 29.97 11.55 -8.76
C MET A 1 30.49 12.01 -7.41
N THR A 2 30.25 13.26 -6.98
CA THR A 2 30.81 13.81 -5.74
C THR A 2 30.23 13.09 -4.50
N ARG A 3 31.02 12.92 -3.44
CA ARG A 3 30.64 12.25 -2.17
C ARG A 3 29.31 12.79 -1.59
N ASN A 4 29.07 14.10 -1.72
CA ASN A 4 27.85 14.76 -1.27
C ASN A 4 26.59 14.26 -2.01
N ASN A 5 26.72 13.91 -3.29
CA ASN A 5 25.59 13.38 -4.08
C ASN A 5 25.21 11.95 -3.69
N VAL A 6 26.11 11.17 -3.09
CA VAL A 6 25.81 9.83 -2.59
C VAL A 6 25.09 9.93 -1.24
N LEU A 7 25.60 10.77 -0.33
CA LEU A 7 25.05 10.96 1.01
C LEU A 7 23.60 11.51 0.97
N MET A 8 23.33 12.48 0.10
CA MET A 8 21.97 13.02 -0.07
C MET A 8 20.99 11.98 -0.61
N LYS A 9 21.45 11.06 -1.47
CA LYS A 9 20.60 9.98 -2.02
C LYS A 9 20.30 8.93 -0.97
N SER A 10 21.30 8.49 -0.20
CA SER A 10 21.09 7.53 0.87
C SER A 10 20.16 8.10 1.94
N LEU A 11 20.37 9.35 2.36
CA LEU A 11 19.50 10.01 3.32
C LEU A 11 18.05 10.08 2.82
N ARG A 12 17.85 10.48 1.57
CA ARG A 12 16.50 10.56 0.98
C ARG A 12 15.82 9.20 0.97
N LEU A 13 16.52 8.15 0.57
CA LEU A 13 15.98 6.79 0.59
C LEU A 13 15.61 6.36 2.01
N SER A 14 16.52 6.57 2.97
CA SER A 14 16.27 6.26 4.38
C SER A 14 15.02 6.96 4.91
N ILE A 15 14.85 8.26 4.62
CA ILE A 15 13.63 9.00 5.02
C ILE A 15 12.38 8.37 4.43
N VAL A 16 12.38 8.02 3.13
CA VAL A 16 11.23 7.40 2.47
C VAL A 16 10.87 6.06 3.11
N LEU A 17 11.87 5.23 3.43
CA LEU A 17 11.64 3.94 4.07
C LEU A 17 11.14 4.08 5.52
N VAL A 18 11.67 5.05 6.28
CA VAL A 18 11.15 5.36 7.62
C VAL A 18 9.70 5.83 7.54
N MET A 19 9.37 6.72 6.60
CA MET A 19 8.00 7.17 6.40
C MET A 19 7.06 6.03 5.98
N ALA A 20 7.55 5.05 5.21
CA ALA A 20 6.79 3.85 4.89
C ALA A 20 6.47 3.02 6.14
N MET A 21 7.45 2.85 7.04
CA MET A 21 7.23 2.18 8.32
C MET A 21 6.22 2.92 9.19
N VAL A 22 6.37 4.25 9.31
CA VAL A 22 5.44 5.11 10.08
C VAL A 22 4.03 5.03 9.51
N PHE A 23 3.87 5.05 8.19
CA PHE A 23 2.59 4.84 7.54
C PHE A 23 1.97 3.49 7.95
N GLY A 24 2.74 2.40 7.92
CA GLY A 24 2.27 1.09 8.35
C GLY A 24 1.78 1.07 9.79
N ILE A 25 2.56 1.65 10.71
CA ILE A 25 2.19 1.77 12.13
C ILE A 25 0.89 2.57 12.29
N LEU A 26 0.78 3.72 11.62
CA LEU A 26 -0.41 4.56 11.69
C LEU A 26 -1.65 3.85 11.14
N MET A 27 -1.50 3.07 10.06
CA MET A 27 -2.59 2.29 9.50
C MET A 27 -3.07 1.18 10.45
N ALA A 28 -2.17 0.54 11.19
CA ALA A 28 -2.53 -0.45 12.21
C ALA A 28 -3.34 0.20 13.35
N VAL A 29 -2.84 1.30 13.90
CA VAL A 29 -3.51 2.06 14.97
C VAL A 29 -4.87 2.61 14.49
N PHE A 30 -4.92 3.13 13.27
CA PHE A 30 -6.15 3.67 12.70
C PHE A 30 -7.18 2.58 12.50
N LYS A 31 -6.77 1.43 11.93
CA LYS A 31 -7.61 0.23 11.74
C LYS A 31 -8.24 -0.21 13.07
N GLY A 32 -7.44 -0.32 14.12
CA GLY A 32 -7.89 -0.83 15.41
C GLY A 32 -8.32 -2.30 15.36
N ASP A 33 -8.96 -2.74 16.44
CA ASP A 33 -9.54 -4.08 16.65
C ASP A 33 -11.08 -4.13 16.40
N GLY A 34 -11.71 -2.96 16.23
CA GLY A 34 -13.16 -2.84 16.05
C GLY A 34 -13.66 -2.99 14.61
N SER A 35 -14.96 -2.72 14.41
CA SER A 35 -15.64 -2.78 13.11
C SER A 35 -15.90 -1.39 12.51
N GLY A 36 -16.48 -1.35 11.30
CA GLY A 36 -16.92 -0.10 10.67
C GLY A 36 -15.86 0.58 9.80
N ILE A 37 -15.99 1.90 9.63
CA ILE A 37 -15.24 2.67 8.62
C ILE A 37 -13.73 2.71 8.86
N ARG A 38 -13.30 2.71 10.13
CA ARG A 38 -11.88 2.69 10.50
C ARG A 38 -11.19 1.40 10.03
N MET A 39 -11.84 0.28 10.31
CA MET A 39 -11.40 -1.03 9.85
C MET A 39 -11.46 -1.13 8.32
N ALA A 40 -12.48 -0.54 7.69
CA ALA A 40 -12.59 -0.51 6.23
C ALA A 40 -11.43 0.24 5.56
N ILE A 41 -11.09 1.43 6.06
CA ILE A 41 -9.93 2.20 5.59
C ILE A 41 -8.63 1.43 5.87
N GLY A 42 -8.50 0.83 7.05
CA GLY A 42 -7.34 0.03 7.44
C GLY A 42 -7.07 -1.17 6.54
N ASN A 43 -8.13 -1.75 5.95
CA ASN A 43 -8.07 -2.90 5.07
C ASN A 43 -8.14 -2.56 3.58
N SER A 44 -8.34 -1.28 3.23
CA SER A 44 -8.31 -0.82 1.84
C SER A 44 -6.93 -1.04 1.25
N SER A 45 -6.86 -1.64 0.05
CA SER A 45 -5.62 -1.95 -0.65
C SER A 45 -4.98 -0.70 -1.26
N ALA A 46 -5.79 0.29 -1.63
CA ALA A 46 -5.35 1.45 -2.40
C ALA A 46 -4.21 2.25 -1.73
N PRO A 47 -4.28 2.59 -0.43
CA PRO A 47 -3.17 3.25 0.28
C PRO A 47 -1.84 2.46 0.21
N TRP A 48 -1.91 1.13 0.26
CA TRP A 48 -0.73 0.25 0.21
C TRP A 48 -0.06 0.21 -1.16
N MET A 49 -0.81 0.44 -2.23
CA MET A 49 -0.28 0.50 -3.60
C MET A 49 0.23 1.90 -3.96
N ILE A 50 -0.35 2.95 -3.37
CA ILE A 50 0.14 4.33 -3.51
C ILE A 50 1.51 4.49 -2.86
N LEU A 51 1.76 3.84 -1.72
CA LEU A 51 3.01 3.92 -0.99
C LEU A 51 4.27 3.60 -1.84
N PRO A 52 4.41 2.42 -2.47
CA PRO A 52 5.56 2.08 -3.30
C PRO A 52 5.67 2.99 -4.54
N PHE A 53 4.53 3.42 -5.10
CA PHE A 53 4.49 4.37 -6.21
C PHE A 53 5.12 5.71 -5.83
N VAL A 54 4.63 6.33 -4.74
CA VAL A 54 5.14 7.63 -4.28
C VAL A 54 6.59 7.52 -3.84
N ALA A 55 6.93 6.46 -3.10
CA ALA A 55 8.30 6.19 -2.65
C ALA A 55 9.30 6.18 -3.82
N ALA A 56 8.99 5.49 -4.90
CA ALA A 56 9.82 5.47 -6.10
C ALA A 56 9.80 6.80 -6.85
N ALA A 57 8.61 7.41 -7.04
CA ALA A 57 8.46 8.68 -7.75
C ALA A 57 9.28 9.83 -7.15
N ILE A 58 9.48 9.81 -5.84
CA ILE A 58 10.32 10.81 -5.16
C ILE A 58 11.78 10.37 -5.09
N SER A 59 12.12 9.12 -4.83
CA SER A 59 13.50 8.74 -4.50
C SER A 59 14.37 8.31 -5.68
N THR A 60 13.80 7.87 -6.81
CA THR A 60 14.57 7.28 -7.92
C THR A 60 14.73 8.21 -9.12
N ARG A 61 15.81 7.99 -9.90
CA ARG A 61 16.08 8.71 -11.16
C ARG A 61 16.37 7.71 -12.26
N HIS A 62 15.48 7.64 -13.25
CA HIS A 62 15.60 6.93 -14.54
C HIS A 62 15.88 5.40 -14.53
N ARG A 63 16.19 4.80 -13.39
CA ARG A 63 16.56 3.38 -13.31
C ARG A 63 15.37 2.53 -12.89
N VAL A 64 14.91 1.68 -13.81
CA VAL A 64 13.77 0.76 -13.61
C VAL A 64 14.02 -0.16 -12.41
N ILE A 65 15.17 -0.83 -12.35
CA ILE A 65 15.52 -1.76 -11.26
C ILE A 65 15.52 -1.05 -9.91
N GLN A 66 16.08 0.16 -9.83
CA GLN A 66 16.08 0.91 -8.58
C GLN A 66 14.66 1.28 -8.14
N SER A 67 13.80 1.63 -9.09
CA SER A 67 12.39 1.98 -8.81
C SER A 67 11.61 0.76 -8.31
N ALA A 68 11.87 -0.41 -8.91
CA ALA A 68 11.32 -1.68 -8.46
C ALA A 68 11.77 -2.03 -7.03
N LEU A 69 13.08 -1.91 -6.74
CA LEU A 69 13.65 -2.21 -5.42
C LEU A 69 13.16 -1.25 -4.34
N VAL A 70 13.03 0.04 -4.66
CA VAL A 70 12.46 1.02 -3.73
C VAL A 70 11.00 0.70 -3.44
N GLY A 71 10.21 0.38 -4.47
CA GLY A 71 8.81 -0.01 -4.29
C GLY A 71 8.69 -1.25 -3.42
N LEU A 72 9.47 -2.30 -3.71
CA LEU A 72 9.55 -3.50 -2.88
C LEU A 72 9.89 -3.17 -1.43
N GLY A 73 10.97 -2.41 -1.21
CA GLY A 73 11.43 -2.04 0.13
C GLY A 73 10.39 -1.23 0.91
N ALA A 74 9.74 -0.25 0.27
CA ALA A 74 8.69 0.55 0.89
C ALA A 74 7.48 -0.30 1.29
N SER A 75 7.02 -1.20 0.40
CA SER A 75 5.91 -2.10 0.72
C SER A 75 6.24 -3.06 1.85
N LEU A 76 7.40 -3.72 1.82
CA LEU A 76 7.80 -4.66 2.86
C LEU A 76 8.00 -3.99 4.22
N ILE A 77 8.64 -2.81 4.25
CA ILE A 77 8.87 -2.05 5.48
C ILE A 77 7.56 -1.49 6.04
N GLY A 78 6.66 -1.02 5.17
CA GLY A 78 5.32 -0.60 5.59
C GLY A 78 4.52 -1.74 6.20
N LEU A 79 4.48 -2.91 5.54
CA LEU A 79 3.82 -4.10 6.08
C LEU A 79 4.46 -4.56 7.39
N PHE A 80 5.79 -4.53 7.50
CA PHE A 80 6.49 -4.86 8.74
C PHE A 80 6.04 -3.94 9.87
N GLY A 81 6.02 -2.61 9.65
CA GLY A 81 5.55 -1.65 10.64
C GLY A 81 4.09 -1.88 11.06
N PHE A 82 3.23 -2.22 10.11
CA PHE A 82 1.82 -2.55 10.36
C PHE A 82 1.64 -3.80 11.22
N TYR A 83 2.25 -4.92 10.82
CA TYR A 83 2.14 -6.17 11.57
C TYR A 83 2.83 -6.10 12.92
N PHE A 84 3.93 -5.36 13.02
CA PHE A 84 4.57 -5.08 14.30
C PHE A 84 3.66 -4.26 15.22
N ALA A 85 3.01 -3.21 14.74
CA ALA A 85 2.07 -2.44 15.55
C ALA A 85 0.83 -3.26 15.95
N ASN A 86 0.36 -4.17 15.10
CA ASN A 86 -0.79 -5.03 15.40
C ASN A 86 -0.60 -5.94 16.61
N ILE A 87 0.64 -6.29 16.99
CA ILE A 87 0.86 -7.07 18.23
C ILE A 87 0.35 -6.33 19.47
N PHE A 88 0.32 -4.99 19.42
CA PHE A 88 -0.17 -4.13 20.50
C PHE A 88 -1.62 -3.68 20.29
N VAL A 89 -2.04 -3.50 19.03
CA VAL A 89 -3.36 -2.95 18.70
C VAL A 89 -4.47 -3.99 18.75
N LEU A 90 -4.19 -5.23 18.30
CA LEU A 90 -5.22 -6.26 18.15
C LEU A 90 -5.37 -7.16 19.37
N ASP A 91 -4.44 -7.10 20.33
CA ASP A 91 -4.39 -7.94 21.54
C ASP A 91 -4.79 -9.40 21.26
N ILE A 92 -4.03 -10.05 20.35
CA ILE A 92 -4.37 -11.36 19.79
C ILE A 92 -4.24 -12.53 20.79
N GLY A 93 -3.97 -12.25 22.07
CA GLY A 93 -3.71 -13.25 23.10
C GLY A 93 -2.34 -13.92 22.96
N PRO A 94 -1.95 -14.75 23.94
CA PRO A 94 -0.63 -15.37 23.97
C PRO A 94 -0.51 -16.57 23.02
N HIS A 95 0.63 -16.69 22.32
CA HIS A 95 0.95 -17.79 21.39
C HIS A 95 2.21 -18.58 21.81
N PRO A 96 2.22 -19.24 22.98
CA PRO A 96 3.41 -19.87 23.56
C PRO A 96 4.03 -20.96 22.66
N GLU A 97 3.26 -21.53 21.73
CA GLU A 97 3.71 -22.54 20.76
C GLU A 97 4.67 -22.00 19.70
N LEU A 98 4.75 -20.67 19.51
CA LEU A 98 5.58 -20.04 18.47
C LEU A 98 6.96 -19.61 18.97
N SER A 99 7.08 -19.22 20.24
CA SER A 99 8.31 -18.72 20.84
C SER A 99 8.20 -18.71 22.36
N PRO A 100 9.30 -18.96 23.11
CA PRO A 100 9.34 -18.75 24.56
C PRO A 100 9.22 -17.27 24.97
N TYR A 101 9.40 -16.34 24.03
CA TYR A 101 9.26 -14.89 24.27
C TYR A 101 7.89 -14.39 23.77
N PRO A 102 6.99 -13.90 24.64
CA PRO A 102 5.61 -13.55 24.27
C PRO A 102 5.49 -12.59 23.07
N TRP A 103 6.23 -11.47 23.10
CA TRP A 103 6.18 -10.48 22.01
C TRP A 103 6.67 -11.04 20.66
N VAL A 104 7.61 -11.99 20.66
CA VAL A 104 8.09 -12.65 19.44
C VAL A 104 7.04 -13.61 18.92
N ALA A 105 6.42 -14.37 19.81
CA ALA A 105 5.33 -15.28 19.48
C ALA A 105 4.18 -14.53 18.79
N ASP A 106 3.72 -13.42 19.38
CA ASP A 106 2.62 -12.61 18.83
C ASP A 106 3.02 -11.93 17.51
N PHE A 107 4.28 -11.51 17.38
CA PHE A 107 4.80 -11.00 16.12
C PHE A 107 4.85 -12.08 15.02
N LEU A 108 5.25 -13.30 15.35
CA LEU A 108 5.22 -14.42 14.40
C LEU A 108 3.79 -14.81 14.02
N ALA A 109 2.85 -14.76 14.96
CA ALA A 109 1.43 -15.01 14.72
C ALA A 109 0.87 -13.99 13.73
N THR A 110 1.09 -12.69 13.97
CA THR A 110 0.66 -11.60 13.07
C THR A 110 1.32 -11.67 11.70
N LEU A 111 2.61 -12.02 11.61
CA LEU A 111 3.27 -12.24 10.32
C LEU A 111 2.69 -13.43 9.55
N ARG A 112 2.36 -14.53 10.25
CA ARG A 112 1.74 -15.71 9.63
C ARG A 112 0.36 -15.40 9.08
N SER A 113 -0.48 -14.67 9.83
CA SER A 113 -1.79 -14.22 9.33
C SER A 113 -1.64 -13.26 8.14
N GLY A 114 -0.55 -12.50 8.11
CA GLY A 114 -0.24 -11.54 7.05
C GLY A 114 0.43 -12.11 5.80
N LYS A 115 0.75 -13.41 5.74
CA LYS A 115 1.62 -14.01 4.72
C LYS A 115 1.21 -13.66 3.28
N ILE A 116 -0.08 -13.71 2.97
CA ILE A 116 -0.58 -13.42 1.63
C ILE A 116 -0.28 -11.98 1.20
N TYR A 117 -0.37 -11.02 2.11
CA TYR A 117 -0.10 -9.61 1.82
C TYR A 117 1.39 -9.35 1.55
N PHE A 118 2.30 -10.06 2.23
CA PHE A 118 3.73 -10.02 1.90
C PHE A 118 4.01 -10.58 0.51
N ILE A 119 3.36 -11.68 0.11
CA ILE A 119 3.50 -12.25 -1.23
C ILE A 119 3.00 -11.26 -2.28
N LEU A 120 1.81 -10.69 -2.05
CA LEU A 120 1.25 -9.67 -2.95
C LEU A 120 2.15 -8.44 -3.03
N ALA A 121 2.72 -7.98 -1.91
CA ALA A 121 3.68 -6.87 -1.89
C ALA A 121 4.98 -7.17 -2.66
N CYS A 122 5.45 -8.41 -2.65
CA CYS A 122 6.60 -8.82 -3.48
C CYS A 122 6.34 -8.67 -4.98
N LEU A 123 5.07 -8.73 -5.41
CA LEU A 123 4.68 -8.52 -6.80
C LEU A 123 4.30 -7.06 -7.08
N SER A 124 3.38 -6.51 -6.28
CA SER A 124 2.82 -5.18 -6.49
C SER A 124 3.81 -4.07 -6.17
N GLY A 125 4.63 -4.22 -5.13
CA GLY A 125 5.65 -3.25 -4.73
C GLY A 125 6.59 -2.88 -5.89
N PRO A 126 7.24 -3.86 -6.56
CA PRO A 126 8.03 -3.62 -7.76
C PRO A 126 7.25 -2.94 -8.90
N ILE A 127 6.03 -3.41 -9.21
CA ILE A 127 5.22 -2.87 -10.31
C ILE A 127 4.88 -1.40 -10.06
N PHE A 128 4.32 -1.08 -8.91
CA PHE A 128 3.96 0.29 -8.55
C PHE A 128 5.20 1.16 -8.37
N GLY A 129 6.31 0.61 -7.87
CA GLY A 129 7.60 1.29 -7.83
C GLY A 129 8.08 1.70 -9.23
N ILE A 130 8.01 0.79 -10.22
CA ILE A 130 8.37 1.10 -11.61
C ILE A 130 7.45 2.19 -12.18
N LEU A 131 6.14 2.10 -11.96
CA LEU A 131 5.18 3.12 -12.41
C LEU A 131 5.49 4.49 -11.80
N GLY A 132 5.79 4.55 -10.50
CA GLY A 132 6.21 5.78 -9.82
C GLY A 132 7.51 6.34 -10.41
N GLY A 133 8.48 5.46 -10.65
CA GLY A 133 9.72 5.80 -11.35
C GLY A 133 9.45 6.39 -12.73
N PHE A 134 8.56 5.81 -13.53
CA PHE A 134 8.20 6.34 -14.85
C PHE A 134 7.47 7.68 -14.79
N LEU A 135 6.62 7.90 -13.77
CA LEU A 135 5.99 9.20 -13.56
C LEU A 135 7.05 10.29 -13.39
N HIS A 136 8.10 10.04 -12.59
CA HIS A 136 9.19 10.98 -12.41
C HIS A 136 9.89 11.33 -13.73
N GLN A 137 10.12 10.33 -14.58
CA GLN A 137 10.88 10.47 -15.82
C GLN A 137 10.10 11.16 -16.93
N LYS A 138 8.89 10.65 -17.21
CA LYS A 138 8.09 11.10 -18.36
C LYS A 138 7.16 12.26 -18.00
N ARG A 139 6.96 12.52 -16.69
CA ARG A 139 5.91 13.41 -16.17
C ARG A 139 4.55 13.16 -16.82
N SER A 140 4.31 11.90 -17.19
CA SER A 140 3.14 11.52 -17.98
C SER A 140 1.93 11.38 -17.08
N ASN A 141 0.95 12.21 -17.39
CA ASN A 141 -0.36 12.23 -16.76
C ASN A 141 -1.14 10.93 -16.97
N MET A 142 -0.86 10.20 -18.05
CA MET A 142 -1.47 8.89 -18.31
C MET A 142 -1.10 7.87 -17.25
N ILE A 143 0.07 7.98 -16.61
CA ILE A 143 0.45 7.08 -15.51
C ILE A 143 -0.44 7.33 -14.30
N LEU A 144 -0.72 8.60 -13.99
CA LEU A 144 -1.63 8.96 -12.90
C LEU A 144 -3.05 8.49 -13.18
N VAL A 145 -3.55 8.71 -14.40
CA VAL A 145 -4.88 8.25 -14.82
C VAL A 145 -4.96 6.73 -14.74
N PHE A 146 -3.98 6.00 -15.29
CA PHE A 146 -3.95 4.55 -15.24
C PHE A 146 -3.97 4.03 -13.79
N THR A 147 -3.14 4.59 -12.90
CA THR A 147 -3.12 4.22 -11.49
C THR A 147 -4.44 4.54 -10.79
N ALA A 148 -5.07 5.68 -11.06
CA ALA A 148 -6.40 6.01 -10.51
C ALA A 148 -7.48 5.06 -11.03
N THR A 149 -7.45 4.69 -12.31
CA THR A 149 -8.36 3.71 -12.91
C THR A 149 -8.26 2.35 -12.23
N LEU A 150 -7.05 1.89 -11.90
CA LEU A 150 -6.87 0.61 -11.21
C LEU A 150 -7.61 0.59 -9.85
N PHE A 151 -7.57 1.68 -9.09
CA PHE A 151 -8.29 1.78 -7.81
C PHE A 151 -9.81 1.86 -7.98
N VAL A 152 -10.30 2.56 -9.01
CA VAL A 152 -11.74 2.62 -9.28
C VAL A 152 -12.27 1.26 -9.77
N LEU A 153 -11.48 0.53 -10.55
CA LEU A 153 -11.89 -0.75 -11.12
C LEU A 153 -11.68 -1.94 -10.19
N GLU A 154 -10.85 -1.83 -9.15
CA GLU A 154 -10.63 -2.87 -8.14
C GLU A 154 -11.95 -3.45 -7.57
N PRO A 155 -12.91 -2.65 -7.07
CA PRO A 155 -14.18 -3.18 -6.58
C PRO A 155 -14.99 -3.86 -7.70
N CYS A 156 -14.91 -3.36 -8.94
CA CYS A 156 -15.57 -3.99 -10.08
C CYS A 156 -14.97 -5.36 -10.42
N PHE A 157 -13.64 -5.49 -10.41
CA PHE A 157 -12.96 -6.78 -10.60
C PHE A 157 -13.30 -7.75 -9.49
N GLY A 158 -13.41 -7.25 -8.28
CA GLY A 158 -13.88 -8.00 -7.13
C GLY A 158 -15.27 -8.60 -7.32
N LEU A 159 -16.24 -7.76 -7.70
CA LEU A 159 -17.62 -8.18 -7.98
C LEU A 159 -17.69 -9.18 -9.14
N ILE A 160 -16.89 -9.00 -10.20
CA ILE A 160 -16.80 -9.94 -11.32
C ILE A 160 -16.18 -11.26 -10.85
N TYR A 161 -15.08 -11.21 -10.10
CA TYR A 161 -14.42 -12.40 -9.56
C TYR A 161 -15.38 -13.23 -8.71
N VAL A 162 -16.11 -12.56 -7.81
CA VAL A 162 -17.13 -13.18 -6.98
C VAL A 162 -18.29 -13.74 -7.82
N ARG A 163 -18.76 -13.04 -8.85
CA ARG A 163 -19.88 -13.51 -9.67
C ARG A 163 -19.55 -14.73 -10.53
N PHE A 164 -18.31 -14.83 -11.03
CA PHE A 164 -17.94 -15.83 -12.03
C PHE A 164 -17.06 -16.96 -11.48
N PHE A 165 -16.38 -16.77 -10.36
CA PHE A 165 -15.42 -17.72 -9.80
C PHE A 165 -15.79 -18.21 -8.38
N SER A 166 -17.00 -17.92 -7.88
CA SER A 166 -17.50 -18.32 -6.54
C SER A 166 -17.81 -19.81 -6.38
N GLY A 167 -16.93 -20.69 -6.84
CA GLY A 167 -16.76 -22.02 -6.26
C GLY A 167 -16.03 -21.98 -4.90
N PHE A 168 -15.38 -20.86 -4.57
CA PHE A 168 -14.66 -20.64 -3.30
C PHE A 168 -15.47 -19.76 -2.35
N THR A 169 -16.11 -20.40 -1.36
CA THR A 169 -16.96 -19.79 -0.32
C THR A 169 -16.27 -18.67 0.49
N TYR A 170 -14.93 -18.69 0.59
CA TYR A 170 -14.17 -17.74 1.42
C TYR A 170 -14.04 -16.33 0.82
N SER A 171 -14.09 -16.19 -0.51
CA SER A 171 -14.02 -14.87 -1.16
C SER A 171 -15.37 -14.18 -1.19
N PHE A 172 -16.47 -14.94 -1.31
CA PHE A 172 -17.82 -14.35 -1.39
C PHE A 172 -18.19 -13.56 -0.13
N THR A 173 -17.88 -14.09 1.07
CA THR A 173 -18.18 -13.43 2.35
C THR A 173 -17.37 -12.13 2.51
N TYR A 174 -16.07 -12.11 2.23
CA TYR A 174 -15.28 -10.87 2.39
C TYR A 174 -15.78 -9.70 1.51
N TYR A 175 -16.21 -10.00 0.29
CA TYR A 175 -16.73 -8.98 -0.63
C TYR A 175 -18.11 -8.43 -0.23
N VAL A 176 -18.95 -9.28 0.36
CA VAL A 176 -20.33 -8.93 0.76
C VAL A 176 -20.38 -8.37 2.19
N ASP A 177 -19.52 -8.86 3.09
CA ASP A 177 -19.51 -8.51 4.51
C ASP A 177 -18.84 -7.15 4.78
N TYR A 178 -17.98 -6.67 3.86
CA TYR A 178 -17.22 -5.42 4.03
C TYR A 178 -17.45 -4.40 2.89
N PRO A 179 -18.70 -3.98 2.59
CA PRO A 179 -19.01 -3.04 1.51
C PRO A 179 -18.30 -1.69 1.67
N MET A 180 -17.99 -1.32 2.91
CA MET A 180 -17.31 -0.06 3.24
C MET A 180 -15.87 -0.02 2.74
N VAL A 181 -15.17 -1.16 2.61
CA VAL A 181 -13.80 -1.21 2.08
C VAL A 181 -13.80 -0.76 0.63
N TRP A 182 -14.70 -1.32 -0.17
CA TRP A 182 -14.88 -1.00 -1.58
C TRP A 182 -15.31 0.44 -1.81
N LEU A 183 -16.20 0.96 -0.97
CA LEU A 183 -16.62 2.36 -1.02
C LEU A 183 -15.44 3.29 -0.77
N VAL A 184 -14.61 3.00 0.24
CA VAL A 184 -13.41 3.78 0.55
C VAL A 184 -12.43 3.74 -0.64
N GLU A 185 -12.17 2.58 -1.21
CA GLU A 185 -11.31 2.43 -2.39
C GLU A 185 -11.81 3.23 -3.59
N ALA A 186 -13.11 3.14 -3.90
CA ALA A 186 -13.74 3.91 -4.96
C ALA A 186 -13.63 5.41 -4.72
N VAL A 187 -13.87 5.88 -3.49
CA VAL A 187 -13.71 7.29 -3.10
C VAL A 187 -12.27 7.76 -3.27
N PHE A 188 -11.27 6.96 -2.85
CA PHE A 188 -9.86 7.29 -3.07
C PHE A 188 -9.52 7.39 -4.57
N GLY A 189 -10.02 6.45 -5.38
CA GLY A 189 -9.88 6.48 -6.83
C GLY A 189 -10.49 7.75 -7.45
N VAL A 190 -11.72 8.11 -7.04
CA VAL A 190 -12.41 9.32 -7.52
C VAL A 190 -11.67 10.59 -7.09
N ILE A 191 -11.19 10.68 -5.84
CA ILE A 191 -10.40 11.82 -5.37
C ILE A 191 -9.12 11.96 -6.20
N LEU A 192 -8.41 10.86 -6.46
CA LEU A 192 -7.24 10.88 -7.35
C LEU A 192 -7.60 11.39 -8.74
N PHE A 193 -8.70 10.91 -9.33
CA PHE A 193 -9.20 11.42 -10.62
C PHE A 193 -9.48 12.92 -10.61
N ILE A 194 -10.15 13.42 -9.56
CA ILE A 194 -10.44 14.85 -9.43
C ILE A 194 -9.15 15.65 -9.33
N LEU A 195 -8.20 15.24 -8.49
CA LEU A 195 -6.90 15.92 -8.34
C LEU A 195 -6.12 15.94 -9.66
N ILE A 196 -6.19 14.86 -10.42
CA ILE A 196 -5.61 14.74 -11.76
C ILE A 196 -6.27 15.74 -12.72
N ILE A 197 -7.61 15.81 -12.76
CA ILE A 197 -8.36 16.74 -13.62
C ILE A 197 -8.08 18.20 -13.24
N VAL A 198 -8.07 18.53 -11.94
CA VAL A 198 -7.77 19.88 -11.43
C VAL A 198 -6.36 20.31 -11.84
N ARG A 199 -5.38 19.40 -11.75
CA ARG A 199 -4.01 19.64 -12.24
C ARG A 199 -3.97 19.93 -13.76
N PHE A 200 -4.95 19.45 -14.53
CA PHE A 200 -5.06 19.68 -15.98
C PHE A 200 -5.93 20.85 -16.38
N GLN A 201 -6.55 21.56 -15.44
CA GLN A 201 -7.22 22.80 -15.81
C GLN A 201 -6.15 23.74 -16.39
N PRO A 202 -6.30 24.16 -17.66
CA PRO A 202 -5.36 25.08 -18.26
C PRO A 202 -5.35 26.32 -17.39
N THR A 203 -4.20 26.64 -16.80
CA THR A 203 -4.00 27.90 -16.10
C THR A 203 -4.30 28.97 -17.14
N LYS A 204 -5.43 29.68 -16.98
CA LYS A 204 -5.69 30.89 -17.74
C LYS A 204 -4.50 31.81 -17.46
N ARG A 205 -3.55 31.87 -18.39
CA ARG A 205 -2.51 32.89 -18.38
C ARG A 205 -3.23 34.19 -18.70
N SER A 206 -3.60 34.93 -17.65
CA SER A 206 -3.96 36.33 -17.71
C SER A 206 -2.72 37.17 -17.97
#